data_AF-A0A0B7BVC6-F1
#
_entry.id   AF-A0A0B7BVC6-F1
#
_cell.length_a   1.000
_cell.length_b   1.000
_cell.length_c   1.000
_cell.angle_alpha   90.00
_cell.angle_beta   90.00
_cell.angle_gamma   90.00
#
_symmetry.space_group_name_H-M   'P 1'
#
loop_
_entity.id
_entity.type
_entity.pdbx_description
1 polymer ?
#
loop_
_entity_poly.entity_id
_entity_poly.type
_entity_poly.pdbx_seq_one_letter_code
_entity_poly.pdbx_strand_id
1 'polypeptide(L)'
;VLAPTLFVIFFSLLLSHAFESAEEGIFLHTRSDGKLFNIERLKAKTKVQRVTIRELLFADDAALTSHTEEGLQHLMDRFAAAANGFGLTISLKKTNIQHISRASSINIGSHKLEVVNTFVHLGLYHQQQPLS
;
A
#
# COMPACT_ATOMS: atom_id res chain seq x y z
N VAL A 1 25.78 -7.13 -6.82
CA VAL A 1 24.66 -6.19 -6.60
C VAL A 1 23.53 -6.34 -7.64
N LEU A 2 23.62 -7.25 -8.63
CA LEU A 2 22.58 -7.40 -9.66
C LEU A 2 21.27 -8.05 -9.16
N ALA A 3 21.36 -9.04 -8.27
CA ALA A 3 20.20 -9.83 -7.86
C ALA A 3 19.09 -9.03 -7.14
N PRO A 4 19.40 -8.10 -6.20
CA PRO A 4 18.38 -7.26 -5.59
C PRO A 4 17.68 -6.33 -6.60
N THR A 5 18.43 -5.77 -7.55
CA THR A 5 17.87 -4.89 -8.59
C THR A 5 16.93 -5.66 -9.52
N LEU A 6 17.32 -6.88 -9.94
CA LEU A 6 16.48 -7.75 -10.75
C LEU A 6 15.20 -8.16 -10.02
N PHE A 7 15.30 -8.47 -8.72
CA PHE A 7 14.13 -8.79 -7.91
C PHE A 7 13.16 -7.60 -7.84
N VAL A 8 13.65 -6.38 -7.58
CA VAL A 8 12.81 -5.17 -7.54
C VAL A 8 12.12 -4.93 -8.88
N ILE A 9 12.82 -5.10 -10.01
CA ILE A 9 12.21 -4.97 -11.35
C ILE A 9 11.12 -6.03 -11.57
N PHE A 10 11.41 -7.30 -11.27
CA PHE A 10 10.45 -8.38 -11.38
C PHE A 10 9.21 -8.15 -10.50
N PHE A 11 9.44 -7.71 -9.27
CA PHE A 11 8.39 -7.45 -8.30
C PHE A 11 7.54 -6.24 -8.70
N SER A 12 8.15 -5.22 -9.33
CA SER A 12 7.42 -4.09 -9.92
C SER A 12 6.49 -4.53 -11.06
N LEU A 13 6.93 -5.47 -11.91
CA LEU A 13 6.10 -6.04 -12.97
C LEU A 13 4.90 -6.82 -12.41
N LEU A 14 5.12 -7.62 -11.35
CA LEU A 14 4.05 -8.33 -10.65
C LEU A 14 3.00 -7.34 -10.11
N LEU A 15 3.42 -6.27 -9.45
CA LEU A 15 2.49 -5.28 -8.90
C LEU A 15 1.74 -4.51 -9.98
N SER A 16 2.44 -4.16 -11.07
CA SER A 16 1.79 -3.58 -12.25
C SER A 16 0.73 -4.51 -12.81
N HIS A 17 0.97 -5.82 -12.85
CA HIS A 17 -0.01 -6.82 -13.31
C HIS A 17 -1.18 -6.98 -12.31
N ALA A 18 -0.89 -7.05 -11.02
CA ALA A 18 -1.89 -7.22 -9.97
C ALA A 18 -2.90 -6.05 -9.94
N PHE A 19 -2.40 -4.82 -10.15
CA PHE A 19 -3.16 -3.59 -9.91
C PHE A 19 -3.54 -2.80 -11.16
N GLU A 20 -3.27 -3.33 -12.37
CA GLU A 20 -3.56 -2.67 -13.65
C GLU A 20 -4.99 -2.09 -13.73
N SER A 21 -5.98 -2.84 -13.22
CA SER A 21 -7.40 -2.47 -13.23
C SER A 21 -7.97 -2.17 -11.85
N ALA A 22 -7.13 -2.06 -10.82
CA ALA A 22 -7.62 -1.74 -9.49
C ALA A 22 -8.05 -0.27 -9.45
N GLU A 23 -9.08 0.06 -8.65
CA GLU A 23 -9.54 1.43 -8.40
C GLU A 23 -9.23 1.88 -6.96
N GLU A 24 -9.03 0.93 -6.06
CA GLU A 24 -8.74 1.05 -4.62
C GLU A 24 -7.36 1.59 -4.28
N GLY A 25 -7.28 2.60 -3.42
CA GLY A 25 -6.00 3.11 -2.94
C GLY A 25 -6.20 4.36 -2.10
N ILE A 26 -5.10 4.97 -1.69
CA ILE A 26 -5.11 6.29 -1.07
C ILE A 26 -5.02 7.35 -2.16
N PHE A 27 -6.09 8.12 -2.30
CA PHE A 27 -6.17 9.26 -3.21
C PHE A 27 -5.52 10.52 -2.60
N LEU A 28 -4.51 11.06 -3.28
CA LEU A 28 -3.89 12.34 -3.00
C LEU A 28 -4.32 13.37 -4.05
N HIS A 29 -4.74 14.54 -3.61
CA HIS A 29 -4.87 15.70 -4.48
C HIS A 29 -3.57 16.47 -4.48
N THR A 30 -2.97 16.64 -5.66
CA THR A 30 -1.70 17.34 -5.82
C THR A 30 -1.86 18.53 -6.76
N ARG A 31 -0.97 19.51 -6.62
CA ARG A 31 -0.95 20.70 -7.46
C ARG A 31 0.49 21.20 -7.54
N SER A 32 0.99 21.38 -8.76
CA SER A 32 2.41 21.66 -9.02
C SER A 32 2.74 23.15 -9.23
N ASP A 33 1.77 24.06 -9.13
CA ASP A 33 2.06 25.49 -9.24
C ASP A 33 2.59 26.05 -7.90
N GLY A 34 3.61 26.94 -7.98
CA GLY A 34 4.57 27.28 -6.90
C GLY A 34 4.06 27.98 -5.63
N LYS A 35 2.83 27.71 -5.17
CA LYS A 35 2.27 28.20 -3.90
C LYS A 35 1.79 27.01 -3.06
N LEU A 36 2.76 26.30 -2.46
CA LEU A 36 2.59 25.07 -1.67
C LEU A 36 1.73 25.25 -0.41
N PHE A 37 1.70 26.44 0.19
CA PHE A 37 1.06 26.66 1.51
C PHE A 37 -0.41 27.05 1.48
N ASN A 38 -1.07 27.04 0.31
CA ASN A 38 -2.50 27.33 0.23
C ASN A 38 -3.30 26.05 -0.08
N ILE A 39 -3.78 25.39 0.98
CA ILE A 39 -4.51 24.11 0.94
C ILE A 39 -5.87 24.24 0.24
N GLU A 40 -6.53 25.40 0.29
CA GLU A 40 -7.82 25.63 -0.38
C GLU A 40 -7.72 25.40 -1.89
N ARG A 41 -6.52 25.57 -2.46
CA ARG A 41 -6.26 25.36 -3.89
C ARG A 41 -6.27 23.90 -4.31
N LEU A 42 -6.16 22.95 -3.36
CA LEU A 42 -6.38 21.52 -3.61
C LEU A 42 -7.87 21.20 -3.82
N LYS A 43 -8.78 22.11 -3.43
CA LYS A 43 -10.22 22.00 -3.69
C LYS A 43 -10.64 22.63 -5.03
N ALA A 44 -9.70 23.25 -5.75
CA ALA A 44 -10.00 23.91 -7.02
C ALA A 44 -10.33 22.88 -8.11
N LYS A 45 -11.30 23.21 -8.98
CA LYS A 45 -11.72 22.34 -10.09
C LYS A 45 -10.67 22.19 -11.20
N THR A 46 -9.71 23.12 -11.28
CA THR A 46 -8.68 23.17 -12.33
C THR A 46 -7.30 23.13 -11.71
N LYS A 47 -6.32 22.54 -12.43
CA LYS A 47 -4.90 22.46 -12.02
C LYS A 47 -4.63 21.58 -10.79
N VAL A 48 -5.61 20.80 -10.34
CA VAL A 48 -5.43 19.75 -9.34
C VAL A 48 -5.34 18.43 -10.07
N GLN A 49 -4.33 17.64 -9.74
CA GLN A 49 -4.19 16.26 -10.20
C GLN A 49 -4.54 15.31 -9.06
N ARG A 50 -5.08 14.15 -9.40
CA ARG A 50 -5.29 13.06 -8.46
C ARG A 50 -4.18 12.03 -8.67
N VAL A 51 -3.50 11.68 -7.60
CA VAL A 51 -2.53 10.60 -7.55
C VAL A 51 -3.11 9.51 -6.65
N THR A 52 -3.06 8.26 -7.09
CA THR A 52 -3.50 7.13 -6.28
C THR A 52 -2.27 6.35 -5.83
N ILE A 53 -2.08 6.19 -4.53
CA ILE A 53 -1.05 5.33 -3.95
C ILE A 53 -1.73 4.03 -3.53
N ARG A 54 -1.26 2.90 -4.04
CA ARG A 54 -1.78 1.56 -3.70
C ARG A 54 -0.68 0.69 -3.13
N GLU A 55 0.52 0.86 -3.65
CA GLU A 55 1.71 0.10 -3.28
C GLU A 55 2.90 1.02 -3.00
N LEU A 56 3.73 0.60 -2.05
CA LEU A 56 5.01 1.21 -1.72
C LEU A 56 6.06 0.10 -1.70
N LEU A 57 7.10 0.27 -2.51
CA LEU A 57 8.17 -0.71 -2.65
C LEU A 57 9.45 -0.23 -2.00
N PHE A 58 10.07 -1.11 -1.21
CA PHE A 58 11.40 -0.90 -0.69
C PHE A 58 12.18 -2.21 -0.61
N ALA A 59 13.23 -2.35 -1.43
CA ALA A 59 14.01 -3.59 -1.54
C ALA A 59 13.10 -4.82 -1.77
N ASP A 60 13.07 -5.77 -0.84
CA ASP A 60 12.22 -6.96 -0.86
C ASP A 60 10.87 -6.80 -0.14
N ASP A 61 10.61 -5.64 0.47
CA ASP A 61 9.37 -5.33 1.18
C ASP A 61 8.38 -4.54 0.31
N ALA A 62 7.10 -4.83 0.51
CA ALA A 62 5.97 -4.11 -0.08
C ALA A 62 4.98 -3.69 1.00
N ALA A 63 4.44 -2.49 0.90
CA ALA A 63 3.26 -2.08 1.66
C ALA A 63 2.10 -1.79 0.70
N LEU A 64 0.93 -2.34 1.00
CA LEU A 64 -0.31 -2.06 0.28
C LEU A 64 -1.19 -1.11 1.10
N THR A 65 -1.83 -0.15 0.45
CA THR A 65 -2.59 0.91 1.12
C THR A 65 -3.92 1.16 0.43
N SER A 66 -4.99 1.32 1.22
CA SER A 66 -6.34 1.67 0.74
C SER A 66 -7.05 2.53 1.79
N HIS A 67 -8.03 3.32 1.36
CA HIS A 67 -8.91 4.09 2.26
C HIS A 67 -9.85 3.22 3.09
N THR A 68 -10.20 2.03 2.60
CA THR A 68 -11.15 1.13 3.25
C THR A 68 -10.56 -0.26 3.41
N GLU A 69 -11.06 -0.98 4.41
CA GLU A 69 -10.71 -2.37 4.68
C GLU A 69 -11.07 -3.27 3.50
N GLU A 70 -12.26 -3.08 2.91
CA GLU A 70 -12.72 -3.85 1.76
C GLU A 70 -11.81 -3.62 0.55
N GLY A 71 -11.38 -2.36 0.35
CA GLY A 71 -10.45 -2.06 -0.73
C GLY A 71 -9.06 -2.64 -0.47
N LEU A 72 -8.60 -2.65 0.78
CA LEU A 72 -7.34 -3.29 1.15
C LEU A 72 -7.40 -4.81 0.96
N GLN A 73 -8.53 -5.44 1.30
CA GLN A 73 -8.77 -6.86 1.07
C GLN A 73 -8.72 -7.18 -0.42
N HIS A 74 -9.39 -6.40 -1.27
CA HIS A 74 -9.37 -6.60 -2.72
C HIS A 74 -7.96 -6.44 -3.31
N LEU A 75 -7.18 -5.45 -2.85
CA LEU A 75 -5.77 -5.32 -3.25
C LEU A 75 -4.94 -6.53 -2.79
N MET A 76 -5.15 -7.01 -1.56
CA MET A 76 -4.44 -8.17 -1.04
C MET A 76 -4.77 -9.45 -1.82
N ASP A 77 -6.03 -9.67 -2.18
CA ASP A 77 -6.47 -10.82 -2.97
C ASP A 77 -5.85 -10.80 -4.37
N ARG A 78 -5.82 -9.64 -5.02
CA ARG A 78 -5.15 -9.45 -6.32
C ARG A 78 -3.65 -9.69 -6.23
N PHE A 79 -3.00 -9.16 -5.19
CA PHE A 79 -1.58 -9.40 -4.96
C PHE A 79 -1.29 -10.89 -4.74
N ALA A 80 -2.10 -11.58 -3.94
CA ALA A 80 -1.96 -13.02 -3.70
C ALA A 80 -2.14 -13.86 -4.98
N ALA A 81 -3.14 -13.52 -5.80
CA ALA A 81 -3.36 -14.18 -7.09
C ALA A 81 -2.17 -13.96 -8.04
N ALA A 82 -1.68 -12.73 -8.17
CA ALA A 82 -0.53 -12.40 -9.00
C ALA A 82 0.75 -13.05 -8.49
N ALA A 83 1.03 -13.01 -7.18
CA ALA A 83 2.17 -13.68 -6.58
C ALA A 83 2.19 -15.17 -6.90
N ASN A 84 1.06 -15.86 -6.74
CA ASN A 84 0.94 -17.27 -7.11
C ASN A 84 1.17 -17.49 -8.63
N GLY A 85 0.60 -16.65 -9.49
CA GLY A 85 0.79 -16.73 -10.95
C GLY A 85 2.23 -16.49 -11.39
N PHE A 86 2.99 -15.68 -10.65
CA PHE A 86 4.39 -15.37 -10.89
C PHE A 86 5.36 -16.28 -10.12
N GLY A 87 4.86 -17.29 -9.39
CA GLY A 87 5.67 -18.25 -8.64
C GLY A 87 6.29 -17.71 -7.35
N LEU A 88 5.76 -16.61 -6.81
CA LEU A 88 6.14 -16.07 -5.51
C LEU A 88 5.24 -16.59 -4.40
N THR A 89 5.84 -16.89 -3.26
CA THR A 89 5.13 -17.28 -2.04
C THR A 89 5.13 -16.13 -1.05
N ILE A 90 3.94 -15.70 -0.63
CA ILE A 90 3.80 -14.66 0.39
C ILE A 90 4.10 -15.26 1.78
N SER A 91 5.03 -14.64 2.49
CA SER A 91 5.36 -15.03 3.86
C SER A 91 4.30 -14.51 4.84
N LEU A 92 3.24 -15.29 5.08
CA LEU A 92 2.13 -14.95 5.97
C LEU A 92 2.58 -14.48 7.37
N LYS A 93 3.64 -15.08 7.92
CA LYS A 93 4.21 -14.71 9.24
C LYS A 93 4.88 -13.33 9.28
N LYS A 94 5.26 -12.79 8.12
CA LYS A 94 5.92 -11.48 7.99
C LYS A 94 4.94 -10.40 7.51
N THR A 95 3.82 -10.80 6.93
CA THR A 95 2.80 -9.89 6.45
C THR A 95 1.93 -9.44 7.62
N ASN A 96 1.92 -8.15 7.88
CA ASN A 96 1.15 -7.52 8.96
C ASN A 96 0.17 -6.49 8.40
N ILE A 97 -0.90 -6.23 9.13
CA ILE A 97 -1.83 -5.13 8.86
C ILE A 97 -1.56 -4.01 9.86
N GLN A 98 -1.50 -2.78 9.38
CA GLN A 98 -1.52 -1.59 10.22
C GLN A 98 -2.72 -0.73 9.84
N HIS A 99 -3.43 -0.19 10.83
CA HIS A 99 -4.68 0.50 10.57
C HIS A 99 -4.75 2.04 10.72
N ILE A 100 -4.44 2.76 11.80
CA ILE A 100 -4.74 4.23 12.00
C ILE A 100 -6.05 4.54 12.76
N SER A 101 -7.26 4.15 12.34
CA SER A 101 -8.53 4.51 13.06
C SER A 101 -9.52 3.41 13.57
N ARG A 102 -9.70 2.25 12.93
CA ARG A 102 -10.65 1.16 13.20
C ARG A 102 -9.98 -0.21 13.03
N ALA A 103 -10.25 -1.20 13.87
CA ALA A 103 -9.66 -2.53 13.65
C ALA A 103 -10.09 -3.11 12.29
N SER A 104 -9.11 -3.51 11.47
CA SER A 104 -9.32 -4.13 10.16
C SER A 104 -8.91 -5.61 10.18
N SER A 105 -9.65 -6.46 9.47
CA SER A 105 -9.48 -7.90 9.38
C SER A 105 -9.21 -8.34 7.94
N ILE A 106 -7.94 -8.26 7.51
CA ILE A 106 -7.53 -8.73 6.18
C ILE A 106 -7.10 -10.20 6.21
N ASN A 107 -7.48 -10.94 5.18
CA ASN A 107 -7.14 -12.34 5.00
C ASN A 107 -6.32 -12.55 3.71
N ILE A 108 -5.50 -13.61 3.70
CA ILE A 108 -4.91 -14.19 2.49
C ILE A 108 -5.39 -15.65 2.43
N GLY A 109 -6.31 -15.94 1.52
CA GLY A 109 -7.02 -17.22 1.52
C GLY A 109 -7.80 -17.42 2.82
N SER A 110 -7.52 -18.48 3.57
CA SER A 110 -8.13 -18.75 4.88
C SER A 110 -7.35 -18.17 6.07
N HIS A 111 -6.20 -17.53 5.83
CA HIS A 111 -5.35 -17.02 6.90
C HIS A 111 -5.61 -15.55 7.18
N LYS A 112 -6.04 -15.24 8.41
CA LYS A 112 -6.19 -13.87 8.90
C LYS A 112 -4.82 -13.31 9.31
N LEU A 113 -4.48 -12.15 8.77
CA LEU A 113 -3.21 -11.49 9.06
C LEU A 113 -3.22 -10.82 10.45
N GLU A 114 -2.04 -10.72 11.05
CA GLU A 114 -1.86 -10.07 12.35
C GLU A 114 -2.00 -8.55 12.22
N VAL A 115 -2.73 -7.94 13.15
CA VAL A 115 -2.87 -6.48 13.24
C VAL A 115 -1.84 -5.95 14.23
N VAL A 116 -0.93 -5.09 13.75
CA VAL A 116 0.13 -4.49 14.56
C VAL A 116 -0.16 -3.02 14.86
N ASN A 117 0.03 -2.63 16.13
CA ASN A 117 -0.13 -1.24 16.57
C ASN A 117 1.13 -0.39 16.36
N THR A 118 2.29 -1.06 16.32
CA THR A 118 3.59 -0.47 16.09
C THR A 118 4.24 -1.15 14.91
N PHE A 119 4.57 -0.38 13.87
CA PHE A 119 5.30 -0.87 12.71
C PHE A 119 6.76 -0.43 12.83
N VAL A 120 7.69 -1.39 12.86
CA VAL A 120 9.13 -1.12 12.92
C VAL A 120 9.75 -1.42 11.57
N HIS A 121 10.36 -0.41 10.96
CA HIS A 121 11.10 -0.57 9.71
C HIS A 121 12.43 0.18 9.80
N LEU A 122 13.54 -0.56 9.65
CA LEU A 122 14.91 -0.02 9.69
C LEU A 122 15.22 0.84 10.93
N GLY A 123 14.64 0.52 12.08
CA GLY A 123 14.82 1.26 13.33
C GLY A 123 13.90 2.47 13.52
N LEU A 124 13.06 2.81 12.53
CA LEU A 124 11.97 3.75 12.67
C LEU A 124 10.71 3.02 13.11
N TYR A 125 9.97 3.60 14.06
CA TYR A 125 8.69 3.06 14.51
C TYR A 125 7.56 4.03 14.18
N HIS A 126 6.48 3.50 13.61
CA HIS A 126 5.20 4.21 13.50
C HIS A 126 4.22 3.58 14.50
N GLN A 127 3.81 4.35 15.50
CA GLN A 127 2.87 3.92 16.54
C GLN A 127 1.54 4.66 16.37
N GLN A 128 0.44 3.91 16.36
CA GLN A 128 -0.89 4.54 16.39
C GLN A 128 -1.09 5.24 17.73
N GLN A 129 -1.43 6.53 17.70
CA GLN A 129 -1.85 7.26 18.89
C GLN A 129 -3.31 6.90 19.21
N PRO A 130 -3.65 6.62 20.48
CA PRO A 130 -5.04 6.40 20.86
C PRO A 130 -5.84 7.70 20.63
N LEU A 131 -7.03 7.57 20.03
CA LEU A 131 -8.00 8.67 19.98
C LEU A 131 -8.42 9.01 21.41
N SER A 132 -8.16 10.26 21.82
CA SER A 132 -8.59 10.85 23.10
C SER A 132 -10.07 11.19 23.11
#